data_AF-A0A374PFH3-F1
#
_entry.id   AF-A0A374PFH3-F1
#
_cell.length_a   1.000
_cell.length_b   1.000
_cell.length_c   1.000
_cell.angle_alpha   90.00
_cell.angle_beta   90.00
_cell.angle_gamma   90.00
#
_symmetry.space_group_name_H-M   'P 1'
#
loop_
_entity.id
_entity.type
_entity.pdbx_description
1 polymer ?
#
loop_
_entity_poly.entity_id
_entity_poly.type
_entity_poly.pdbx_seq_one_letter_code
_entity_poly.pdbx_strand_id
1 'polypeptide(L)'
;MNYEPLSPKEYEFMEIIWAHPEGISSHDICENFPQAQGTKATILFRIRKKGYATMRQVVKQTIYTPLMSKEEYRRIISEQNLKRKLGISSLEGLVASLCGKKELSAKQADKLNNFIEELMKDDE
;
A
#
# COMPACT_ATOMS: atom_id res chain seq x y z
N MET A 1 -3.66 3.88 -14.07
CA MET A 1 -4.89 3.85 -13.24
C MET A 1 -4.69 4.73 -12.02
N ASN A 2 -5.73 5.40 -11.54
CA ASN A 2 -5.70 6.15 -10.27
C ASN A 2 -6.25 5.24 -9.17
N TYR A 3 -5.47 4.94 -8.14
CA TYR A 3 -5.87 4.03 -7.07
C TYR A 3 -6.41 4.83 -5.90
N GLU A 4 -7.62 4.51 -5.43
CA GLU A 4 -8.18 5.18 -4.27
C GLU A 4 -7.56 4.61 -2.99
N PRO A 5 -6.91 5.40 -2.11
CA PRO A 5 -6.29 4.89 -0.90
C PRO A 5 -7.26 4.13 0.00
N LEU A 6 -6.78 3.09 0.69
CA LEU A 6 -7.52 2.44 1.75
C LEU A 6 -7.66 3.41 2.94
N SER A 7 -8.85 3.47 3.52
CA SER A 7 -9.04 4.07 4.84
C SER A 7 -8.32 3.25 5.91
N PRO A 8 -8.07 3.80 7.12
CA PRO A 8 -7.39 3.06 8.18
C PRO A 8 -8.03 1.70 8.48
N LYS A 9 -9.36 1.64 8.52
CA LYS A 9 -10.09 0.38 8.76
C LYS A 9 -10.04 -0.60 7.58
N GLU A 10 -10.08 -0.10 6.35
CA GLU A 10 -9.90 -0.97 5.18
C GLU A 10 -8.48 -1.53 5.11
N TYR A 11 -7.48 -0.74 5.53
CA TYR A 11 -6.09 -1.19 5.61
C TYR A 11 -5.91 -2.28 6.68
N GLU A 12 -6.46 -2.12 7.88
CA GLU A 12 -6.45 -3.17 8.92
C GLU A 12 -7.01 -4.51 8.40
N PHE A 13 -8.12 -4.49 7.66
CA PHE A 13 -8.68 -5.68 7.03
C PHE A 13 -7.74 -6.27 5.96
N MET A 14 -7.13 -5.42 5.14
CA MET A 14 -6.16 -5.86 4.13
C MET A 14 -4.90 -6.44 4.74
N GLU A 15 -4.47 -6.03 5.94
CA GLU A 15 -3.33 -6.65 6.62
C GLU A 15 -3.55 -8.16 6.86
N ILE A 16 -4.77 -8.55 7.20
CA ILE A 16 -5.13 -9.97 7.37
C ILE A 16 -5.16 -10.67 6.00
N ILE A 17 -5.75 -10.02 4.99
CA ILE A 17 -5.85 -10.61 3.64
C ILE A 17 -4.46 -10.78 3.00
N TRP A 18 -3.55 -9.82 3.15
CA TRP A 18 -2.18 -9.90 2.63
C TRP A 18 -1.35 -10.98 3.33
N ALA A 19 -1.64 -11.29 4.59
CA ALA A 19 -1.00 -12.42 5.28
C ALA A 19 -1.42 -13.79 4.70
N HIS A 20 -2.45 -13.83 3.84
CA HIS A 20 -3.00 -15.04 3.25
C HIS A 20 -3.13 -14.90 1.72
N PRO A 21 -2.02 -14.93 0.97
CA PRO A 21 -2.02 -14.73 -0.48
C PRO A 21 -2.85 -15.75 -1.25
N GLU A 22 -2.97 -16.99 -0.75
CA GLU A 22 -3.83 -18.05 -1.31
C GLU A 22 -5.33 -17.84 -1.06
N GLY A 23 -5.65 -16.89 -0.19
CA GLY A 23 -6.98 -16.48 0.21
C GLY A 23 -7.34 -16.90 1.64
N ILE A 24 -8.30 -16.16 2.21
CA ILE A 24 -8.80 -16.35 3.58
C ILE A 24 -10.33 -16.24 3.59
N SER A 25 -10.99 -16.98 4.48
CA SER A 25 -12.45 -16.94 4.57
C SER A 25 -12.95 -15.63 5.19
N SER A 26 -14.16 -15.21 4.82
CA SER A 26 -14.81 -14.04 5.39
C SER A 26 -15.02 -14.18 6.90
N HIS A 27 -15.27 -15.39 7.37
CA HIS A 27 -15.41 -15.72 8.78
C HIS A 27 -14.12 -15.38 9.53
N ASP A 28 -13.00 -15.94 9.08
CA ASP A 28 -11.71 -15.79 9.77
C ASP A 28 -11.21 -14.35 9.72
N ILE A 29 -11.43 -13.63 8.60
CA ILE A 29 -11.18 -12.18 8.58
C ILE A 29 -12.00 -11.49 9.66
N CYS A 30 -13.30 -11.78 9.74
CA CYS A 30 -14.22 -11.07 10.61
C CYS A 30 -14.01 -11.35 12.11
N GLU A 31 -13.49 -12.51 12.49
CA GLU A 31 -13.19 -12.82 13.90
C GLU A 31 -12.16 -11.88 14.53
N ASN A 32 -11.28 -11.28 13.71
CA ASN A 32 -10.24 -10.36 14.16
C ASN A 32 -10.75 -8.95 14.51
N PHE A 33 -12.06 -8.70 14.37
CA PHE A 33 -12.62 -7.35 14.38
C PHE A 33 -13.87 -7.25 15.27
N PRO A 34 -13.96 -6.29 16.21
CA PRO A 34 -15.09 -6.16 17.13
C PRO A 34 -16.36 -5.53 16.51
N GLN A 35 -16.30 -5.03 15.27
CA GLN A 35 -17.39 -4.32 14.62
C GLN A 35 -18.62 -5.22 14.38
N ALA A 36 -19.79 -4.63 14.15
CA ALA A 36 -20.97 -5.40 13.73
C ALA A 36 -20.77 -6.03 12.33
N GLN A 37 -21.39 -7.19 12.08
CA GLN A 37 -21.24 -7.94 10.82
C GLN A 37 -21.54 -7.11 9.57
N GLY A 38 -22.57 -6.26 9.59
CA GLY A 38 -22.90 -5.38 8.46
C GLY A 38 -21.78 -4.36 8.15
N THR A 39 -21.10 -3.86 9.18
CA THR A 39 -19.95 -2.96 9.03
C THR A 39 -18.77 -3.69 8.41
N LYS A 40 -18.45 -4.89 8.88
CA LYS A 40 -17.37 -5.72 8.30
C LYS A 40 -17.63 -6.03 6.83
N ALA A 41 -18.87 -6.43 6.51
CA ALA A 41 -19.28 -6.69 5.13
C ALA A 41 -19.15 -5.44 4.24
N THR A 42 -19.51 -4.27 4.76
CA THR A 42 -19.36 -2.99 4.04
C THR A 42 -17.89 -2.66 3.78
N ILE A 43 -17.00 -2.89 4.75
CA ILE A 43 -15.55 -2.68 4.59
C ILE A 43 -15.00 -3.59 3.49
N LEU A 44 -15.30 -4.89 3.56
CA LEU A 44 -14.87 -5.87 2.56
C LEU A 44 -15.40 -5.53 1.16
N PHE A 45 -16.66 -5.09 1.07
CA PHE A 45 -17.24 -4.62 -0.19
C PHE A 45 -16.49 -3.40 -0.76
N ARG A 46 -16.14 -2.42 0.07
CA ARG A 46 -15.38 -1.23 -0.37
C ARG A 46 -13.97 -1.59 -0.82
N ILE A 47 -13.26 -2.46 -0.09
CA ILE A 47 -11.95 -2.99 -0.50
C ILE A 47 -12.02 -3.61 -1.89
N ARG A 48 -13.02 -4.48 -2.12
CA ARG A 48 -13.25 -5.09 -3.44
C ARG A 48 -13.60 -4.06 -4.50
N LYS A 49 -14.46 -3.08 -4.19
CA LYS A 49 -14.82 -2.00 -5.11
C LYS A 49 -13.61 -1.17 -5.53
N LYS A 50 -12.63 -0.98 -4.63
CA LYS A 50 -11.35 -0.32 -4.92
C LYS A 50 -10.36 -1.19 -5.69
N GLY A 51 -10.65 -2.48 -5.85
CA GLY A 51 -9.82 -3.42 -6.63
C GLY A 51 -8.63 -4.01 -5.89
N TYR A 52 -8.61 -3.97 -4.55
CA TYR A 52 -7.48 -4.49 -3.75
C TYR A 52 -7.61 -5.98 -3.39
N ALA A 53 -8.84 -6.49 -3.38
CA ALA A 53 -9.12 -7.90 -3.17
C ALA A 53 -10.28 -8.35 -4.05
N THR A 54 -10.30 -9.64 -4.37
CA THR A 54 -11.44 -10.30 -5.00
C THR A 54 -12.09 -11.28 -4.03
N MET A 55 -13.28 -11.76 -4.37
CA MET A 55 -13.95 -12.81 -3.61
C MET A 55 -14.43 -13.93 -4.54
N ARG A 56 -14.38 -15.16 -4.04
CA ARG A 56 -15.01 -16.34 -4.65
C ARG A 56 -15.86 -17.07 -3.62
N GLN A 57 -17.00 -17.60 -4.05
CA GLN A 57 -17.82 -18.47 -3.20
C GLN A 57 -17.33 -19.91 -3.35
N VAL A 58 -16.97 -20.54 -2.23
CA VAL A 58 -16.58 -21.95 -2.16
C VAL A 58 -17.54 -22.65 -1.22
N VAL A 59 -18.47 -23.41 -1.80
CA VAL A 59 -19.53 -24.14 -1.08
C VAL A 59 -20.39 -23.19 -0.22
N LYS A 60 -20.05 -23.01 1.06
CA LYS A 60 -20.77 -22.17 2.04
C LYS A 60 -19.92 -21.03 2.61
N GLN A 61 -18.70 -20.84 2.11
CA GLN A 61 -17.79 -19.80 2.58
C GLN A 61 -17.40 -18.87 1.44
N THR A 62 -17.28 -17.58 1.78
CA THR A 62 -16.70 -16.59 0.88
C THR A 62 -15.21 -16.50 1.16
N ILE A 63 -14.38 -16.76 0.16
CA ILE A 63 -12.93 -16.64 0.25
C ILE A 63 -12.49 -15.34 -0.42
N TYR A 64 -11.72 -14.53 0.30
CA TYR A 64 -11.11 -13.30 -0.19
C TYR A 64 -9.65 -13.53 -0.52
N THR A 65 -9.21 -13.02 -1.66
CA THR A 65 -7.82 -13.15 -2.14
C THR A 65 -7.31 -11.76 -2.52
N PRO A 66 -6.08 -11.37 -2.11
CA PRO A 66 -5.52 -10.09 -2.53
C PRO A 66 -5.27 -10.07 -4.04
N LEU A 67 -5.50 -8.92 -4.68
CA LEU A 67 -5.19 -8.71 -6.10
C LEU A 67 -3.82 -8.05 -6.32
N MET A 68 -3.17 -7.62 -5.24
CA MET A 68 -1.84 -7.03 -5.22
C MET A 68 -1.20 -7.23 -3.84
N SER A 69 0.12 -7.23 -3.78
CA SER A 69 0.88 -7.33 -2.52
C SER A 69 0.79 -6.05 -1.68
N LYS A 70 1.19 -6.16 -0.41
CA LYS A 70 1.26 -5.01 0.52
C LYS A 70 2.31 -3.99 0.05
N GLU A 71 3.40 -4.47 -0.51
CA GLU A 71 4.52 -3.71 -1.05
C GLU A 71 4.09 -2.94 -2.30
N GLU A 72 3.38 -3.61 -3.22
CA GLU A 72 2.81 -2.97 -4.41
C GLU A 72 1.83 -1.85 -4.04
N TYR A 73 0.93 -2.11 -3.08
CA TYR A 73 0.01 -1.09 -2.57
C TYR A 73 0.76 0.11 -2.00
N ARG A 74 1.74 -0.13 -1.12
CA ARG A 74 2.54 0.93 -0.49
C ARG A 74 3.27 1.76 -1.53
N ARG A 75 3.88 1.12 -2.52
CA ARG A 75 4.58 1.79 -3.62
C ARG A 75 3.64 2.70 -4.39
N ILE A 76 2.55 2.15 -4.91
CA ILE A 76 1.59 2.89 -5.77
C ILE A 76 0.94 4.05 -5.03
N ILE A 77 0.51 3.85 -3.78
CA ILE A 77 -0.12 4.91 -3.00
C ILE A 77 0.88 5.98 -2.58
N SER A 78 2.14 5.61 -2.30
CA SER A 78 3.21 6.57 -2.00
C SER A 78 3.51 7.45 -3.21
N GLU A 79 3.71 6.85 -4.39
CA GLU A 79 3.93 7.58 -5.65
C GLU A 79 2.77 8.54 -5.96
N GLN A 80 1.52 8.09 -5.81
CA GLN A 80 0.34 8.94 -6.02
C GLN A 80 0.22 10.07 -4.98
N ASN A 81 0.62 9.83 -3.73
CA ASN A 81 0.60 10.86 -2.70
C ASN A 81 1.68 11.91 -2.93
N LEU A 82 2.90 11.50 -3.31
CA LEU A 82 3.98 12.41 -3.70
C LEU A 82 3.54 13.32 -4.85
N LYS A 83 2.96 12.72 -5.89
CA LYS A 83 2.46 13.47 -7.04
C LYS A 83 1.33 14.44 -6.67
N ARG A 84 0.34 13.99 -5.89
CA ARG A 84 -0.84 14.80 -5.55
C ARG A 84 -0.57 15.89 -4.53
N LYS A 85 0.21 15.61 -3.48
CA LYS A 85 0.41 16.53 -2.36
C LYS A 85 1.59 17.47 -2.55
N LEU A 86 2.65 16.98 -3.21
CA LEU A 86 3.89 17.73 -3.36
C LEU A 86 4.16 18.17 -4.81
N GLY A 87 3.37 17.68 -5.78
CA GLY A 87 3.65 17.93 -7.21
C GLY A 87 4.90 17.20 -7.71
N ILE A 88 5.38 16.21 -6.96
CA ILE A 88 6.66 15.54 -7.20
C ILE A 88 6.39 14.23 -7.93
N SER A 89 6.93 14.10 -9.14
CA SER A 89 6.79 12.91 -9.98
C SER A 89 8.07 12.11 -10.12
N SER A 90 9.17 12.54 -9.51
CA SER A 90 10.48 11.88 -9.60
C SER A 90 11.28 12.03 -8.30
N LEU A 91 12.26 11.16 -8.11
CA LEU A 91 13.14 11.19 -6.94
C LEU A 91 13.95 12.50 -6.89
N GLU A 92 14.40 13.01 -8.03
CA GLU A 92 15.12 14.27 -8.15
C GLU A 92 14.25 15.45 -7.69
N GLY A 93 12.96 15.44 -8.07
CA GLY A 93 11.99 16.42 -7.60
C GLY A 93 11.76 16.35 -6.08
N LEU A 94 11.79 15.14 -5.50
CA LEU A 94 11.72 14.92 -4.05
C LEU A 94 12.90 15.55 -3.34
N VAL A 95 14.11 15.24 -3.82
CA VAL A 95 15.37 15.75 -3.28
C VAL A 95 15.42 17.27 -3.39
N ALA A 96 15.08 17.84 -4.55
CA ALA A 96 15.03 19.29 -4.75
C ALA A 96 14.04 19.99 -3.80
N SER A 97 12.85 19.39 -3.59
CA SER A 97 11.84 19.96 -2.68
C SER A 97 12.29 19.92 -1.22
N LEU A 98 12.95 18.85 -0.77
CA LEU A 98 13.43 18.71 0.61
C LEU A 98 14.61 19.63 0.93
N CYS A 99 15.45 19.93 -0.05
CA CYS A 99 16.64 20.75 0.16
C CYS A 99 16.37 22.26 0.14
N GLY A 100 15.16 22.69 -0.23
CA GLY A 100 14.75 24.11 -0.20
C GLY A 100 15.59 25.04 -1.08
N LYS A 101 16.47 24.47 -1.90
CA LYS A 101 17.42 25.15 -2.80
C LYS A 101 17.55 24.31 -4.06
N LYS A 102 17.84 24.96 -5.19
CA LYS A 102 18.15 24.32 -6.48
C LYS A 102 19.36 23.37 -6.42
N GLU A 103 20.19 23.45 -5.38
CA GLU A 103 21.49 22.79 -5.28
C GLU A 103 21.70 22.13 -3.91
N LEU A 104 22.31 20.94 -3.91
CA LEU A 104 22.76 20.20 -2.73
C LEU A 104 24.14 20.71 -2.29
N SER A 105 24.40 20.76 -0.99
CA SER A 105 25.80 20.88 -0.53
C SER A 105 26.57 19.60 -0.84
N ALA A 106 27.89 19.69 -1.05
CA ALA A 106 28.74 18.52 -1.33
C ALA A 106 28.53 17.38 -0.31
N LYS A 107 28.46 17.72 0.98
CA LYS A 107 28.20 16.75 2.06
C LYS A 107 26.82 16.07 1.97
N GLN A 108 25.80 16.76 1.47
CA GLN A 108 24.48 16.16 1.25
C GLN A 108 24.47 15.28 -0.01
N ALA A 109 25.17 15.69 -1.06
CA ALA A 109 25.35 14.88 -2.27
C ALA A 109 26.12 13.58 -1.96
N ASP A 110 27.21 13.66 -1.21
CA ASP A 110 28.00 12.48 -0.80
C ASP A 110 27.18 11.50 0.05
N LYS A 111 26.39 12.02 1.01
CA LYS A 111 25.48 11.16 1.80
C LYS A 111 24.43 10.47 0.94
N LEU A 112 23.88 11.18 -0.05
CA LEU A 112 22.88 10.61 -0.96
C LEU A 112 23.50 9.54 -1.86
N ASN A 113 24.71 9.78 -2.39
CA ASN A 113 25.44 8.80 -3.20
C ASN A 113 25.74 7.53 -2.39
N ASN A 114 26.25 7.65 -1.16
CA ASN A 114 26.50 6.49 -0.31
C ASN A 114 25.22 5.69 -0.04
N PHE A 115 24.09 6.37 0.20
CA PHE A 115 22.81 5.70 0.40
C PHE A 115 22.32 4.97 -0.86
N ILE A 116 22.51 5.55 -2.05
CA ILE A 116 22.20 4.88 -3.33
C ILE A 116 23.07 3.64 -3.52
N GLU A 117 24.37 3.74 -3.22
CA GLU A 117 25.30 2.59 -3.31
C GLU A 117 24.94 1.47 -2.34
N GLU A 118 24.45 1.79 -1.14
CA GLU A 118 23.93 0.79 -0.18
C GLU A 118 22.69 0.08 -0.76
N LEU A 119 21.71 0.85 -1.28
CA LEU A 119 20.50 0.27 -1.88
C LEU A 119 20.78 -0.61 -3.10
N MET A 120 21.84 -0.32 -3.87
CA MET A 120 22.24 -1.13 -5.03
C MET A 120 22.98 -2.42 -4.65
N LYS A 121 23.47 -2.55 -3.40
CA LYS A 121 24.23 -3.72 -2.93
C LYS A 121 23.36 -4.78 -2.27
N ASP A 122 22.13 -4.46 -1.90
CA ASP A 122 21.19 -5.38 -1.23
C ASP A 122 20.40 -6.30 -2.20
N ASP A 123 20.71 -6.25 -3.51
CA ASP A 123 20.13 -7.13 -4.54
C ASP A 123 20.98 -8.41 -4.83
N GLU A 124 21.97 -8.75 -3.99
CA GLU A 124 22.72 -10.04 -4.03
C GLU A 124 22.23 -11.08 -3.01
#